data_AF-A0A3D2AQA7-F1
#
_entry.id   AF-A0A3D2AQA7-F1
#
_cell.length_a   1.000
_cell.length_b   1.000
_cell.length_c   1.000
_cell.angle_alpha   90.00
_cell.angle_beta   90.00
_cell.angle_gamma   90.00
#
_symmetry.space_group_name_H-M   'P 1'
#
loop_
_entity.id
_entity.type
_entity.pdbx_description
1 polymer ?
#
loop_
_entity_poly.entity_id
_entity_poly.type
_entity_poly.pdbx_seq_one_letter_code
_entity_poly.pdbx_strand_id
1 'polypeptide(L)' 'FVEFVTRVRIGRACIQLAETSDRISAICFDVGFNNITNFNRHFVKLKGKTPGEYRRIIQTNLGKGQSIVKPTIAMP' A
#
# COMPACT_ATOMS: atom_id res chain seq x y z
N PHE A 1 19.18 1.57 6.74
CA PHE A 1 18.16 1.40 7.80
C PHE A 1 16.81 2.02 7.44
N VAL A 2 16.73 3.34 7.24
CA VAL A 2 15.45 4.05 6.96
C VAL A 2 14.73 3.51 5.73
N GLU A 3 15.44 3.23 4.64
CA GLU A 3 14.82 2.70 3.41
C GLU A 3 14.20 1.32 3.58
N PHE A 4 14.84 0.43 4.36
CA PHE A 4 14.30 -0.88 4.66
C PHE A 4 13.00 -0.77 5.46
N VAL A 5 13.00 0.05 6.51
CA VAL A 5 11.81 0.33 7.32
C VAL A 5 10.70 0.92 6.44
N THR A 6 11.02 1.86 5.56
CA THR A 6 10.08 2.42 4.59
C THR A 6 9.47 1.34 3.69
N ARG A 7 10.28 0.42 3.14
CA ARG A 7 9.78 -0.70 2.31
C ARG A 7 8.80 -1.59 3.08
N VAL A 8 9.14 -1.95 4.32
CA VAL A 8 8.27 -2.76 5.20
C VAL A 8 6.95 -2.03 5.49
N ARG A 9 7.00 -0.75 5.82
CA ARG A 9 5.81 0.07 6.09
C ARG A 9 4.90 0.21 4.87
N ILE A 10 5.48 0.44 3.69
CA ILE A 10 4.73 0.50 2.43
C ILE A 10 4.13 -0.87 2.07
N GLY A 11 4.84 -1.96 2.36
CA GLY A 11 4.32 -3.32 2.24
C GLY A 11 3.05 -3.53 3.08
N ARG A 12 3.10 -3.16 4.37
CA ARG A 12 1.92 -3.20 5.26
C ARG A 12 0.78 -2.32 4.76
N ALA A 13 1.09 -1.12 4.26
CA ALA A 13 0.07 -0.22 3.73
C ALA A 13 -0.65 -0.83 2.51
N CYS A 14 0.05 -1.57 1.66
CA CYS A 14 -0.57 -2.25 0.51
C CYS A 14 -1.59 -3.31 0.95
N ILE A 15 -1.27 -4.08 2.00
CA ILE A 15 -2.17 -5.08 2.56
C ILE A 15 -3.44 -4.39 3.09
N GLN A 16 -3.29 -3.34 3.89
CA GLN A 16 -4.44 -2.59 4.41
C GLN A 16 -5.26 -1.93 3.30
N LEU A 17 -4.63 -1.40 2.25
CA LEU A 17 -5.36 -0.82 1.12
C LEU A 17 -6.21 -1.85 0.36
N ALA A 18 -5.80 -3.13 0.38
CA ALA A 18 -6.50 -4.24 -0.26
C ALA A 18 -7.59 -4.86 0.63
N GLU A 19 -7.30 -5.04 1.92
CA GLU A 19 -8.18 -5.74 2.86
C GLU A 19 -9.21 -4.82 3.53
N THR A 20 -8.91 -3.52 3.63
CA THR A 20 -9.74 -2.56 4.37
C THR A 20 -10.23 -1.42 3.48
N SER A 21 -11.34 -0.82 3.90
CA SER A 21 -11.86 0.43 3.35
C SER A 21 -11.39 1.67 4.11
N ASP A 22 -10.39 1.53 4.99
CA ASP A 22 -9.91 2.60 5.87
C ASP A 22 -9.42 3.81 5.09
N ARG A 23 -9.56 5.02 5.64
CA ARG A 23 -9.06 6.23 5.01
C ARG A 23 -7.53 6.14 4.80
N ILE A 24 -7.05 6.63 3.67
CA ILE A 24 -5.59 6.63 3.35
C ILE A 24 -4.79 7.33 4.46
N SER A 25 -5.35 8.37 5.08
CA SER A 25 -4.76 9.03 6.24
C SER A 25 -4.59 8.10 7.43
N ALA A 26 -5.60 7.29 7.76
CA ALA A 26 -5.53 6.32 8.85
C ALA A 26 -4.44 5.27 8.60
N ILE A 27 -4.40 4.70 7.39
CA ILE A 27 -3.36 3.73 6.97
C ILE A 27 -1.97 4.35 7.06
N CYS A 28 -1.80 5.60 6.64
CA CYS A 28 -0.55 6.33 6.74
C CYS A 28 -0.02 6.39 8.19
N PHE A 29 -0.89 6.74 9.15
CA PHE A 29 -0.51 6.82 10.56
C PHE A 29 -0.28 5.42 11.16
N ASP A 30 -1.11 4.43 10.81
CA ASP A 30 -0.98 3.05 11.32
C ASP A 30 0.33 2.38 10.90
N VAL A 31 0.77 2.61 9.65
CA VAL A 31 2.06 2.11 9.17
C VAL A 31 3.26 2.97 9.62
N GLY A 32 3.03 3.94 10.50
CA GLY A 32 4.08 4.70 11.20
C GLY A 32 4.63 5.90 10.44
N PHE A 33 3.92 6.44 9.46
CA PHE A 33 4.26 7.71 8.84
C PHE A 33 3.60 8.87 9.59
N ASN A 34 4.39 9.88 9.91
CA ASN A 34 3.91 11.10 10.59
C ASN A 34 3.25 12.11 9.63
N ASN A 35 3.39 11.91 8.31
CA ASN A 35 2.91 12.86 7.31
C ASN A 35 2.50 12.14 6.02
N ILE A 36 1.27 12.42 5.57
CA ILE A 36 0.65 11.87 4.37
C ILE A 36 1.45 12.22 3.11
N THR A 37 2.00 13.43 3.00
CA THR A 37 2.83 13.84 1.86
C THR A 37 4.08 12.97 1.75
N ASN A 38 4.73 12.68 2.89
CA ASN A 38 5.91 11.82 2.88
C ASN A 38 5.54 10.37 2.54
N PHE A 39 4.44 9.86 3.11
CA PHE A 39 3.89 8.56 2.77
C PHE A 39 3.59 8.45 1.26
N ASN A 40 2.86 9.39 0.68
CA ASN A 40 2.49 9.39 -0.74
C ASN A 40 3.74 9.37 -1.64
N ARG A 41 4.75 10.19 -1.35
CA ARG A 41 6.01 10.19 -2.10
C ARG A 41 6.70 8.82 -2.05
N HIS A 42 6.81 8.23 -0.87
CA HIS A 42 7.45 6.91 -0.72
C HIS A 42 6.63 5.79 -1.36
N PHE A 43 5.30 5.87 -1.26
CA PHE A 43 4.39 4.92 -1.87
C PHE A 43 4.52 4.97 -3.40
N VAL A 44 4.46 6.16 -4.00
CA VAL A 44 4.65 6.35 -5.45
C VAL A 44 6.06 5.91 -5.86
N LYS A 45 7.11 6.25 -5.10
CA LYS A 45 8.48 5.81 -5.40
C LYS A 45 8.61 4.28 -5.45
N LEU A 46 7.88 3.55 -4.60
CA LEU A 46 7.97 2.09 -4.50
C LEU A 46 6.94 1.32 -5.33
N LYS A 47 5.78 1.92 -5.63
CA LYS A 47 4.65 1.26 -6.31
C LYS A 47 4.26 1.92 -7.64
N GLY A 48 4.84 3.06 -7.97
CA GLY A 48 4.59 3.80 -9.21
C GLY A 48 3.22 4.44 -9.32
N LYS A 49 2.39 4.38 -8.26
CA LYS A 49 1.00 4.87 -8.24
C LYS A 49 0.68 5.44 -6.87
N THR A 50 -0.34 6.31 -6.80
CA THR A 50 -0.81 6.81 -5.50
C THR A 50 -1.53 5.71 -4.71
N PRO A 51 -1.59 5.79 -3.37
CA PRO A 51 -2.33 4.82 -2.55
C PRO A 51 -3.80 4.68 -2.96
N GLY A 52 -4.43 5.78 -3.37
CA GLY A 52 -5.83 5.80 -3.81
C GLY A 52 -6.04 5.09 -5.15
N GLU A 53 -5.17 5.35 -6.13
CA GLU A 53 -5.18 4.62 -7.40
C GLU A 53 -4.89 3.14 -7.20
N TYR A 54 -3.92 2.82 -6.35
CA TYR A 54 -3.56 1.44 -6.00
C TYR A 54 -4.75 0.68 -5.42
N ARG A 55 -5.45 1.29 -4.45
CA ARG A 55 -6.70 0.72 -3.91
C ARG A 55 -7.75 0.52 -4.99
N ARG A 56 -8.00 1.53 -5.83
CA ARG A 56 -9.02 1.45 -6.89
C ARG A 56 -8.72 0.30 -7.84
N ILE A 57 -7.47 0.14 -8.27
CA ILE A 57 -7.04 -0.94 -9.15
C ILE A 57 -7.27 -2.30 -8.49
N ILE A 58 -6.84 -2.47 -7.24
CA ILE A 58 -6.99 -3.73 -6.51
C ILE A 58 -8.46 -4.09 -6.31
N GLN A 59 -9.28 -3.14 -5.86
CA GLN A 59 -10.72 -3.37 -5.64
C GLN A 59 -11.47 -3.62 -6.95
N THR A 60 -11.05 -2.99 -8.05
CA THR A 60 -11.61 -3.25 -9.38
C THR A 60 -11.25 -4.66 -9.86
N ASN A 61 -10.03 -5.12 -9.59
CA ASN A 61 -9.56 -6.44 -9.96
C ASN A 61 -10.15 -7.56 -9.08
N LEU A 62 -10.46 -7.30 -7.82
CA LEU A 62 -11.11 -8.24 -6.90
C LEU A 62 -12.57 -8.58 -7.29
N GLY A 63 -13.24 -7.72 -8.07
CA GLY A 63 -14.58 -7.98 -8.60
C GLY A 63 -14.63 -8.95 -9.79
N LYS A 64 -13.48 -9.34 -10.35
CA LYS A 64 -13.37 -10.30 -11.46
C LYS A 64 -12.48 -11.47 -11.06
N GLY A 65 -13.08 -12.48 -10.42
CA GLY A 65 -12.46 -13.79 -10.24
C GLY A 65 -11.60 -13.91 -8.98
N GLN A 66 -12.15 -14.58 -7.99
CA GLN A 66 -11.43 -15.05 -6.81
C GLN A 66 -10.55 -16.24 -7.22
N SER A 67 -9.23 -16.04 -7.33
CA SER A 67 -8.16 -17.01 -7.02
C SER A 67 -6.80 -16.45 -7.47
N ILE A 68 -5.76 -16.62 -6.63
CA ILE A 68 -4.33 -16.50 -6.93
C ILE A 68 -3.69 -15.13 -7.25
N VAL A 69 -3.74 -14.16 -6.34
CA VAL A 69 -2.51 -13.43 -5.94
C VAL A 69 -2.65 -12.98 -4.49
N LYS A 70 -2.20 -13.82 -3.54
CA LYS A 70 -1.48 -13.22 -2.42
C LYS A 70 -0.40 -12.34 -3.07
N PRO A 71 -0.24 -11.06 -2.71
CA PRO A 71 0.95 -10.33 -3.13
C PRO A 71 2.11 -11.05 -2.46
N THR A 72 2.65 -12.06 -3.15
CA THR A 72 3.88 -12.74 -2.76
C THR A 72 4.87 -11.63 -2.53
N ILE A 73 5.34 -11.56 -1.29
CA ILE A 73 6.40 -10.68 -0.86
C ILE A 73 7.66 -11.17 -1.59
N ALA A 74 7.79 -10.77 -2.84
CA ALA A 74 9.01 -10.80 -3.62
C ALA A 74 9.43 -9.34 -3.74
N MET A 75 10.14 -8.87 -2.72
CA MET A 75 11.11 -7.79 -2.93
C MET A 75 12.49 -8.46 -3.00
N PRO A 76 13.37 -8.04 -3.92
CA PRO A 76 14.75 -8.50 -3.94
C PRO A 76 15.49 -8.11 -2.65
#